data_AF-A0A3M6K1M9-F1
#
_entry.id   AF-A0A3M6K1M9-F1
#
_cell.length_a   1.000
_cell.length_b   1.000
_cell.length_c   1.000
_cell.angle_alpha   90.00
_cell.angle_beta   90.00
_cell.angle_gamma   90.00
#
_symmetry.space_group_name_H-M   'P 1'
#
loop_
_entity.id
_entity.type
_entity.pdbx_description
1 polymer ?
#
loop_
_entity_poly.entity_id
_entity_poly.type
_entity_poly.pdbx_seq_one_letter_code
_entity_poly.pdbx_strand_id
1 'polypeptide(L)'
;MNTIDAFEKDIELQVDFLKSFKKQKPISKSLQKNTLFTGSGDSLISSLLAESFSEGTIRAMDPLDLYKNKHLVKSKRVYFVSISGNTITNIKVAKLAKKSIAITSKSDSRLAKASDDVILLDAPTHHVFTAGSITFLESALTCISLVKSLSIPKSDGIFKKARSDAKKARVSKKIYVLGNLLTFPIAMFCAAKFYEVMGYDVHYSRIEQFSHMELFSANRGDTVIIFEEKNAHNRQLAKNLAKVGINVIHPNLPSGKIPQLLYCTFFSQFLALNEARKKHKKDCHFVTAKNIRNVSNQMIY
;
A
#
# COMPACT_ATOMS: atom_id res chain seq x y z
N MET A 1 -25.86 1.20 0.81
CA MET A 1 -24.69 1.14 1.72
C MET A 1 -23.81 2.33 1.43
N ASN A 2 -23.44 3.13 2.44
CA ASN A 2 -22.52 4.25 2.21
C ASN A 2 -21.07 3.75 2.08
N THR A 3 -20.16 4.60 1.60
CA THR A 3 -18.81 4.13 1.25
C THR A 3 -17.92 3.86 2.46
N ILE A 4 -18.18 4.46 3.64
CA ILE A 4 -17.48 4.12 4.89
C ILE A 4 -17.90 2.72 5.41
N ASP A 5 -19.19 2.39 5.38
CA ASP A 5 -19.69 1.06 5.76
C ASP A 5 -19.15 -0.02 4.81
N ALA A 6 -19.12 0.27 3.51
CA ALA A 6 -18.54 -0.64 2.52
C ALA A 6 -17.04 -0.87 2.77
N PHE A 7 -16.30 0.20 3.08
CA PHE A 7 -14.87 0.12 3.39
C PHE A 7 -14.61 -0.73 4.64
N GLU A 8 -15.40 -0.57 5.70
CA GLU A 8 -15.30 -1.43 6.89
C GLU A 8 -15.55 -2.91 6.56
N LYS A 9 -16.58 -3.22 5.79
CA LYS A 9 -16.84 -4.61 5.38
C LYS A 9 -15.72 -5.19 4.51
N ASP A 10 -15.18 -4.42 3.57
CA ASP A 10 -14.03 -4.86 2.78
C ASP A 10 -12.78 -5.08 3.65
N ILE A 11 -12.62 -4.32 4.75
CA ILE A 11 -11.57 -4.57 5.75
C ILE A 11 -11.80 -5.92 6.44
N GLU A 12 -13.04 -6.19 6.87
CA GLU A 12 -13.39 -7.44 7.56
C GLU A 12 -13.23 -8.69 6.68
N LEU A 13 -13.52 -8.59 5.38
CA LEU A 13 -13.33 -9.69 4.42
C LEU A 13 -11.86 -10.15 4.27
N GLN A 14 -10.88 -9.30 4.61
CA GLN A 14 -9.46 -9.66 4.47
C GLN A 14 -9.07 -10.89 5.31
N VAL A 15 -9.73 -11.12 6.46
CA VAL A 15 -9.40 -12.25 7.33
C VAL A 15 -9.73 -13.59 6.64
N ASP A 16 -10.91 -13.69 6.03
CA ASP A 16 -11.32 -14.92 5.33
C ASP A 16 -10.61 -15.08 3.99
N PHE A 17 -10.36 -13.98 3.28
CA PHE A 17 -9.53 -13.99 2.08
C PHE A 17 -8.12 -14.55 2.36
N LEU A 18 -7.48 -14.17 3.47
CA LEU A 18 -6.16 -14.69 3.82
C LEU A 18 -6.12 -16.21 4.02
N LYS A 19 -7.24 -16.83 4.41
CA LYS A 19 -7.34 -18.30 4.55
C LYS A 19 -7.36 -19.01 3.21
N SER A 20 -7.83 -18.34 2.16
CA SER A 20 -8.01 -18.89 0.81
C SER A 20 -7.03 -18.33 -0.23
N PHE A 21 -6.13 -17.41 0.18
CA PHE A 21 -5.18 -16.74 -0.71
C PHE A 21 -4.30 -17.75 -1.46
N LYS A 22 -4.31 -17.65 -2.80
CA LYS A 22 -3.50 -18.47 -3.68
C LYS A 22 -2.17 -17.77 -4.00
N LYS A 23 -1.11 -18.24 -3.36
CA LYS A 23 0.26 -17.76 -3.62
C LYS A 23 0.72 -18.10 -5.04
N GLN A 24 1.49 -17.20 -5.65
CA GLN A 24 2.19 -17.46 -6.91
C GLN A 24 3.44 -18.30 -6.67
N LYS A 25 3.90 -19.00 -7.71
CA LYS A 25 5.21 -19.65 -7.70
C LYS A 25 6.29 -18.56 -7.83
N PRO A 26 7.27 -18.49 -6.91
CA PRO A 26 8.33 -17.51 -7.02
C PRO A 26 9.13 -17.69 -8.32
N ILE A 27 9.39 -16.59 -9.02
CA ILE A 27 10.26 -16.58 -10.19
C ILE A 27 11.72 -16.77 -9.75
N SER A 28 12.53 -17.40 -10.60
CA SER A 28 13.93 -17.72 -10.29
C SER A 28 14.76 -16.47 -10.00
N LYS A 29 15.78 -16.59 -9.14
CA LYS A 29 16.66 -15.46 -8.78
C LYS A 29 17.35 -14.82 -9.98
N SER A 30 17.74 -15.61 -10.98
CA SER A 30 18.29 -15.10 -12.24
C SER A 30 17.27 -14.22 -12.97
N LEU A 31 16.02 -14.66 -13.04
CA LEU A 31 14.95 -13.90 -13.69
C LEU A 31 14.55 -12.64 -12.90
N GLN A 32 14.60 -12.67 -11.56
CA GLN A 32 14.34 -11.49 -10.73
C GLN A 32 15.23 -10.31 -11.10
N LYS A 33 16.53 -10.54 -11.36
CA LYS A 33 17.48 -9.48 -11.77
C LYS A 33 17.10 -8.76 -13.08
N ASN A 34 16.29 -9.41 -13.92
CA ASN A 34 15.80 -8.86 -15.18
C ASN A 34 14.30 -8.53 -15.16
N THR A 35 13.73 -8.37 -13.96
CA THR A 35 12.31 -8.13 -13.75
C THR A 35 12.06 -6.76 -13.11
N LEU A 36 11.06 -6.06 -13.62
CA LEU A 36 10.52 -4.84 -13.04
C LEU A 36 9.08 -5.07 -12.57
N PHE A 37 8.67 -4.35 -11.53
CA PHE A 37 7.28 -4.22 -11.12
C PHE A 37 6.85 -2.76 -11.27
N THR A 38 5.62 -2.52 -11.70
CA THR A 38 5.09 -1.16 -11.86
C THR A 38 3.59 -1.12 -11.63
N GLY A 39 3.08 0.06 -11.28
CA GLY A 39 1.68 0.33 -11.00
C GLY A 39 1.50 1.78 -10.60
N SER A 40 0.28 2.18 -10.23
CA SER A 40 -0.01 3.55 -9.76
C SER A 40 -0.80 3.51 -8.44
N GLY A 41 -0.56 4.47 -7.55
CA GLY A 41 -1.20 4.51 -6.22
C GLY A 41 -0.92 3.24 -5.41
N ASP A 42 -1.97 2.63 -4.86
CA ASP A 42 -1.92 1.35 -4.13
C ASP A 42 -1.19 0.24 -4.92
N SER A 43 -1.30 0.22 -6.25
CA SER A 43 -0.61 -0.77 -7.09
C SER A 43 0.90 -0.53 -7.18
N LEU A 44 1.37 0.72 -7.11
CA LEU A 44 2.80 1.02 -6.98
C LEU A 44 3.32 0.56 -5.62
N ILE A 45 2.53 0.75 -4.57
CA ILE A 45 2.90 0.28 -3.23
C ILE A 45 3.06 -1.25 -3.23
N SER A 46 2.15 -2.01 -3.85
CA SER A 46 2.32 -3.46 -4.03
C SER A 46 3.61 -3.82 -4.79
N SER A 47 3.97 -3.02 -5.79
CA SER A 47 5.24 -3.19 -6.54
C SER A 47 6.47 -2.95 -5.65
N LEU A 48 6.46 -1.89 -4.85
CA LEU A 48 7.54 -1.59 -3.89
C LEU A 48 7.69 -2.67 -2.81
N LEU A 49 6.60 -3.36 -2.45
CA LEU A 49 6.67 -4.52 -1.57
C LEU A 49 7.39 -5.70 -2.22
N ALA A 50 7.18 -5.97 -3.52
CA ALA A 50 7.99 -6.97 -4.22
C ALA A 50 9.48 -6.58 -4.22
N GLU A 51 9.82 -5.31 -4.43
CA GLU A 51 11.22 -4.84 -4.35
C GLU A 51 11.81 -5.11 -2.98
N SER A 52 11.11 -4.70 -1.92
CA SER A 52 11.55 -4.88 -0.54
C SER A 52 11.71 -6.35 -0.14
N PHE A 53 10.74 -7.21 -0.49
CA PHE A 53 10.81 -8.65 -0.16
C PHE A 53 11.82 -9.41 -1.02
N SER A 54 12.16 -8.90 -2.21
CA SER A 54 13.26 -9.40 -3.03
C SER A 54 14.64 -8.89 -2.58
N GLU A 55 14.68 -8.03 -1.56
CA GLU A 55 15.91 -7.36 -1.07
C GLU A 55 16.60 -6.57 -2.19
N GLY A 56 15.80 -5.90 -3.03
CA GLY A 56 16.26 -5.08 -4.15
C GLY A 56 16.69 -5.86 -5.39
N THR A 57 16.50 -7.19 -5.42
CA THR A 57 16.82 -8.01 -6.62
C THR A 57 15.91 -7.64 -7.79
N ILE A 58 14.62 -7.41 -7.53
CA ILE A 58 13.71 -6.76 -8.50
C ILE A 58 13.67 -5.27 -8.19
N ARG A 59 13.31 -4.46 -9.18
CA ARG A 59 13.08 -3.02 -8.99
C ARG A 59 11.61 -2.68 -9.22
N ALA A 60 11.06 -1.81 -8.39
CA ALA A 60 9.77 -1.18 -8.64
C ALA A 60 10.01 0.21 -9.25
N MET A 61 9.22 0.59 -10.25
CA MET A 61 9.36 1.89 -10.92
C MET A 61 7.99 2.50 -11.25
N ASP A 62 7.92 3.83 -11.22
CA ASP A 62 6.73 4.55 -11.66
C ASP A 62 6.52 4.34 -13.18
N PRO A 63 5.28 4.06 -13.63
CA PRO A 63 5.03 3.80 -15.03
C PRO A 63 5.31 5.00 -15.94
N LEU A 64 5.19 6.24 -15.44
CA LEU A 64 5.53 7.43 -16.22
C LEU A 64 7.03 7.51 -16.50
N ASP A 65 7.85 7.15 -15.52
CA ASP A 65 9.31 7.08 -15.69
C ASP A 65 9.69 6.01 -16.69
N LEU A 66 9.06 4.84 -16.63
CA LEU A 66 9.26 3.77 -17.59
C LEU A 66 8.84 4.16 -19.02
N TYR A 67 7.73 4.90 -19.15
CA TYR A 67 7.25 5.39 -20.44
C TYR A 67 8.20 6.41 -21.07
N LYS A 68 8.74 7.33 -20.26
CA LYS A 68 9.72 8.33 -20.71
C LYS A 68 11.09 7.72 -20.99
N ASN A 69 11.48 6.70 -20.22
CA ASN A 69 12.80 6.07 -20.29
C ASN A 69 12.71 4.65 -20.87
N LYS A 70 12.21 4.54 -22.11
CA LYS A 70 11.88 3.26 -22.75
C LYS A 70 13.02 2.23 -22.76
N HIS A 71 14.27 2.67 -22.77
CA HIS A 71 15.45 1.79 -22.72
C HIS A 71 15.50 0.92 -21.44
N LEU A 72 14.90 1.38 -20.34
CA LEU A 72 14.80 0.62 -19.09
C LEU A 72 13.86 -0.60 -19.19
N VAL A 73 12.96 -0.62 -20.17
CA VAL A 73 11.87 -1.61 -20.26
C VAL A 73 12.08 -2.61 -21.41
N LYS A 74 12.66 -2.18 -22.53
CA LYS A 74 12.76 -2.95 -23.78
C LYS A 74 13.34 -4.36 -23.63
N SER A 75 14.25 -4.58 -22.68
CA SER A 75 14.90 -5.88 -22.45
C SER A 75 14.37 -6.62 -21.21
N LYS A 76 13.40 -6.04 -20.50
CA LYS A 76 12.93 -6.51 -19.19
C LYS A 76 11.62 -7.29 -19.28
N ARG A 77 11.46 -8.20 -18.32
CA ARG A 77 10.15 -8.71 -17.93
C ARG A 77 9.50 -7.69 -17.00
N VAL A 78 8.25 -7.32 -17.24
CA VAL A 78 7.57 -6.31 -16.42
C VAL A 78 6.23 -6.84 -15.95
N TYR A 79 6.02 -6.80 -14.63
CA TYR A 79 4.73 -7.05 -13.99
C TYR A 79 3.99 -5.73 -13.77
N PHE A 80 2.80 -5.60 -14.35
CA PHE A 80 1.96 -4.41 -14.27
C PHE A 80 0.81 -4.66 -13.30
N VAL A 81 0.86 -4.03 -12.13
CA VAL A 81 -0.20 -4.09 -11.13
C VAL A 81 -1.23 -3.00 -11.44
N SER A 82 -2.47 -3.40 -11.71
CA SER A 82 -3.58 -2.47 -11.93
C SER A 82 -4.91 -3.18 -11.73
N ILE A 83 -5.63 -2.85 -10.66
CA ILE A 83 -6.92 -3.49 -10.34
C ILE A 83 -7.91 -3.39 -11.50
N SER A 84 -8.09 -2.18 -12.06
CA SER A 84 -9.00 -1.94 -13.19
C SER A 84 -8.42 -2.36 -14.54
N GLY A 85 -7.09 -2.47 -14.64
CA GLY A 85 -6.38 -2.73 -15.89
C GLY A 85 -6.53 -1.63 -16.94
N ASN A 86 -6.93 -0.42 -16.53
CA ASN A 86 -7.26 0.67 -17.45
C ASN A 86 -6.33 1.88 -17.38
N THR A 87 -5.30 1.87 -16.52
CA THR A 87 -4.32 2.96 -16.45
C THR A 87 -3.55 3.09 -17.78
N ILE A 88 -3.69 4.23 -18.48
CA ILE A 88 -3.13 4.44 -19.83
C ILE A 88 -1.63 4.20 -19.86
N THR A 89 -0.90 4.74 -18.88
CA THR A 89 0.57 4.65 -18.87
C THR A 89 1.04 3.20 -18.73
N ASN A 90 0.38 2.39 -17.90
CA ASN A 90 0.66 0.95 -17.80
C ASN A 90 0.46 0.25 -19.15
N ILE A 91 -0.67 0.53 -19.83
CA ILE A 91 -0.99 -0.06 -21.13
C ILE A 91 0.07 0.32 -22.17
N LYS A 92 0.51 1.58 -22.17
CA LYS A 92 1.56 2.06 -23.09
C LYS A 92 2.91 1.40 -22.82
N VAL A 93 3.29 1.22 -21.56
CA VAL A 93 4.56 0.59 -21.18
C VAL A 93 4.54 -0.92 -21.41
N ALA A 94 3.40 -1.59 -21.22
CA ALA A 94 3.24 -3.03 -21.48
C ALA A 94 3.66 -3.39 -22.92
N LYS A 95 3.24 -2.58 -23.89
CA LYS A 95 3.61 -2.74 -25.31
C LYS A 95 5.10 -2.55 -25.62
N LEU A 96 5.89 -2.00 -24.69
CA LEU A 96 7.32 -1.77 -24.86
C LEU A 96 8.20 -2.83 -24.19
N ALA A 97 7.64 -3.62 -23.28
CA ALA A 97 8.40 -4.62 -22.51
C ALA A 97 8.76 -5.82 -23.38
N LYS A 98 9.86 -6.50 -23.04
CA LYS A 98 10.20 -7.79 -23.69
C LYS A 98 9.18 -8.87 -23.37
N LYS A 99 8.69 -8.87 -22.13
CA LYS A 99 7.60 -9.73 -21.65
C LYS A 99 6.80 -8.94 -20.63
N SER A 100 5.50 -8.86 -20.84
CA SER A 100 4.55 -8.09 -20.05
C SER A 100 3.56 -9.03 -19.38
N ILE A 101 3.32 -8.84 -18.08
CA ILE A 101 2.36 -9.62 -17.31
C ILE A 101 1.43 -8.66 -16.58
N ALA A 102 0.13 -8.74 -16.84
CA ALA A 102 -0.86 -7.97 -16.11
C ALA A 102 -1.21 -8.68 -14.80
N ILE A 103 -1.17 -7.97 -13.67
CA ILE A 103 -1.76 -8.38 -12.40
C ILE A 103 -3.00 -7.50 -12.19
N THR A 104 -4.19 -8.07 -12.42
CA THR A 104 -5.43 -7.29 -12.53
C THR A 104 -6.66 -8.09 -12.11
N SER A 105 -7.76 -7.41 -11.74
CA SER A 105 -9.05 -8.07 -11.48
C SER A 105 -9.92 -8.23 -12.73
N LYS A 106 -9.46 -7.74 -13.90
CA LYS A 106 -10.23 -7.66 -15.14
C LYS A 106 -9.48 -8.30 -16.30
N SER A 107 -9.83 -9.55 -16.60
CA SER A 107 -9.22 -10.36 -17.67
C SER A 107 -9.42 -9.77 -19.07
N ASP A 108 -10.44 -8.94 -19.26
CA ASP A 108 -10.80 -8.30 -20.53
C ASP A 108 -10.36 -6.82 -20.61
N SER A 109 -9.64 -6.33 -19.58
CA SER A 109 -9.15 -4.96 -19.52
C SER A 109 -8.16 -4.62 -20.63
N ARG A 110 -7.98 -3.32 -20.88
CA ARG A 110 -7.03 -2.82 -21.89
C ARG A 110 -5.59 -3.29 -21.59
N LEU A 111 -5.20 -3.35 -20.32
CA LEU A 111 -3.89 -3.85 -19.90
C LEU A 111 -3.76 -5.36 -20.11
N ALA A 112 -4.78 -6.15 -19.74
CA ALA A 112 -4.77 -7.59 -19.95
C ALA A 112 -4.60 -7.94 -21.44
N LYS A 113 -5.35 -7.25 -22.31
CA LYS A 113 -5.25 -7.40 -23.78
C LYS A 113 -3.91 -6.95 -24.36
N ALA A 114 -3.23 -6.00 -23.71
CA ALA A 114 -1.94 -5.49 -24.13
C ALA A 114 -0.75 -6.28 -23.54
N SER A 115 -1.02 -7.23 -22.64
CA SER A 115 0.02 -8.00 -21.95
C SER A 115 0.14 -9.41 -22.52
N ASP A 116 1.32 -10.01 -22.38
CA ASP A 116 1.58 -11.36 -22.88
C ASP A 116 0.99 -12.46 -21.96
N ASP A 117 0.82 -12.17 -20.67
CA ASP A 117 0.19 -13.06 -19.69
C ASP A 117 -0.65 -12.24 -18.69
N VAL A 118 -1.56 -12.93 -17.99
CA VAL A 118 -2.42 -12.34 -16.97
C VAL A 118 -2.39 -13.18 -15.69
N ILE A 119 -2.17 -12.53 -14.56
CA ILE A 119 -2.43 -13.06 -13.22
C ILE A 119 -3.72 -12.37 -12.74
N LEU A 120 -4.79 -13.15 -12.67
CA LEU A 120 -6.09 -12.64 -12.25
C LEU A 120 -6.15 -12.53 -10.72
N LEU A 121 -6.65 -11.39 -10.27
CA LEU A 121 -7.01 -11.09 -8.89
C LEU A 121 -8.50 -11.35 -8.69
N ASP A 122 -8.86 -12.12 -7.67
CA ASP A 122 -10.21 -12.62 -7.44
C ASP A 122 -10.73 -12.37 -6.01
N ALA A 123 -10.11 -11.47 -5.25
CA ALA A 123 -10.58 -11.12 -3.91
C ALA A 123 -12.06 -10.69 -3.90
N PRO A 124 -12.85 -11.17 -2.93
CA PRO A 124 -14.25 -10.79 -2.80
C PRO A 124 -14.35 -9.31 -2.42
N THR A 125 -15.04 -8.51 -3.20
CA THR A 125 -15.29 -7.09 -2.90
C THR A 125 -16.78 -6.84 -2.83
N HIS A 126 -17.23 -5.85 -2.06
CA HIS A 126 -18.65 -5.47 -2.05
C HIS A 126 -19.09 -4.66 -3.28
N HIS A 127 -18.25 -4.55 -4.31
CA HIS A 127 -18.49 -3.81 -5.56
C HIS A 127 -18.89 -2.33 -5.39
N VAL A 128 -18.80 -1.79 -4.18
CA VAL A 128 -18.92 -0.37 -3.90
C VAL A 128 -17.55 0.27 -4.10
N PHE A 129 -17.53 1.47 -4.69
CA PHE A 129 -16.29 2.20 -4.94
C PHE A 129 -15.75 2.80 -3.63
N THR A 130 -14.81 2.09 -3.00
CA THR A 130 -14.18 2.44 -1.71
C THR A 130 -12.70 2.78 -1.87
N ALA A 131 -12.05 3.22 -0.79
CA ALA A 131 -10.65 3.63 -0.74
C ALA A 131 -9.66 2.44 -0.77
N GLY A 132 -9.95 1.34 -1.48
CA GLY A 132 -9.04 0.19 -1.65
C GLY A 132 -8.53 -0.48 -0.36
N SER A 133 -8.98 -1.70 -0.07
CA SER A 133 -8.53 -2.45 1.11
C SER A 133 -8.10 -3.87 0.75
N ILE A 134 -9.05 -4.78 0.54
CA ILE A 134 -8.78 -6.18 0.23
C ILE A 134 -8.04 -6.37 -1.09
N THR A 135 -8.37 -5.57 -2.12
CA THR A 135 -7.70 -5.59 -3.42
C THR A 135 -6.24 -5.15 -3.34
N PHE A 136 -5.91 -4.22 -2.43
CA PHE A 136 -4.53 -3.87 -2.12
C PHE A 136 -3.80 -5.05 -1.47
N LEU A 137 -4.41 -5.67 -0.44
CA LEU A 137 -3.81 -6.80 0.26
C LEU A 137 -3.51 -7.96 -0.70
N GLU A 138 -4.47 -8.31 -1.55
CA GLU A 138 -4.30 -9.34 -2.57
C GLU A 138 -3.16 -8.99 -3.55
N SER A 139 -3.14 -7.75 -4.06
CA SER A 139 -2.10 -7.29 -4.97
C SER A 139 -0.72 -7.36 -4.32
N ALA A 140 -0.61 -6.90 -3.07
CA ALA A 140 0.62 -6.93 -2.29
C ALA A 140 1.13 -8.36 -2.08
N LEU A 141 0.28 -9.28 -1.62
CA LEU A 141 0.66 -10.67 -1.39
C LEU A 141 0.99 -11.40 -2.69
N THR A 142 0.27 -11.12 -3.78
CA THR A 142 0.57 -11.64 -5.12
C THR A 142 1.97 -11.21 -5.55
N CYS A 143 2.27 -9.90 -5.46
CA CYS A 143 3.58 -9.35 -5.78
C CYS A 143 4.70 -9.96 -4.94
N ILE A 144 4.50 -10.11 -3.62
CA ILE A 144 5.47 -10.73 -2.73
C ILE A 144 5.68 -12.20 -3.08
N SER A 145 4.61 -12.97 -3.35
CA SER A 145 4.71 -14.40 -3.66
C SER A 145 5.46 -14.68 -4.97
N LEU A 146 5.45 -13.74 -5.91
CA LEU A 146 6.22 -13.85 -7.15
C LEU A 146 7.72 -13.74 -6.94
N VAL A 147 8.19 -13.12 -5.86
CA VAL A 147 9.63 -12.89 -5.63
C VAL A 147 10.20 -13.70 -4.46
N LYS A 148 9.35 -14.16 -3.55
CA LYS A 148 9.77 -14.93 -2.37
C LYS A 148 8.68 -15.92 -1.96
N SER A 149 9.10 -17.11 -1.56
CA SER A 149 8.17 -18.05 -0.92
C SER A 149 7.58 -17.39 0.32
N LEU A 150 6.25 -17.45 0.45
CA LEU A 150 5.54 -16.87 1.58
C LEU A 150 4.67 -17.92 2.26
N SER A 151 4.49 -17.71 3.57
CA SER A 151 3.53 -18.41 4.39
C SER A 151 2.61 -17.37 5.04
N ILE A 152 1.30 -17.58 4.93
CA ILE A 152 0.31 -16.71 5.54
C ILE A 152 0.08 -17.21 6.98
N PRO A 153 0.42 -16.41 8.01
CA PRO A 153 0.15 -16.79 9.39
C PRO A 153 -1.35 -16.77 9.68
N LYS A 154 -1.77 -17.39 10.79
CA LYS A 154 -3.14 -17.22 11.32
C LYS A 154 -3.41 -15.73 11.57
N SER A 155 -4.29 -15.15 10.76
CA SER A 155 -4.45 -13.69 10.65
C SER A 155 -5.44 -13.10 11.65
N ASP A 156 -6.34 -13.91 12.23
CA ASP A 156 -7.38 -13.44 13.17
C ASP A 156 -6.79 -12.68 14.37
N GLY A 157 -5.72 -13.21 14.97
CA GLY A 157 -5.04 -12.58 16.10
C GLY A 157 -4.37 -11.26 15.72
N ILE A 158 -3.74 -11.21 14.54
CA ILE A 158 -3.08 -10.01 14.02
C ILE A 158 -4.11 -8.93 13.72
N PHE A 159 -5.23 -9.30 13.07
CA PHE A 159 -6.33 -8.42 12.74
C PHE A 159 -7.00 -7.82 13.98
N LYS A 160 -7.35 -8.67 14.96
CA LYS A 160 -7.93 -8.23 16.25
C LYS A 160 -7.00 -7.28 16.98
N LYS A 161 -5.70 -7.59 17.00
CA LYS A 161 -4.69 -6.73 17.62
C LYS A 161 -4.58 -5.38 16.91
N ALA A 162 -4.49 -5.36 15.58
CA ALA A 162 -4.46 -4.13 14.80
C ALA A 162 -5.71 -3.26 15.02
N ARG A 163 -6.91 -3.86 15.02
CA ARG A 163 -8.18 -3.18 15.32
C ARG A 163 -8.18 -2.57 16.73
N SER A 164 -7.73 -3.33 17.73
CA SER A 164 -7.65 -2.89 19.13
C SER A 164 -6.67 -1.73 19.31
N ASP A 165 -5.46 -1.84 18.76
CA ASP A 165 -4.45 -0.80 18.86
C ASP A 165 -4.89 0.47 18.12
N ALA A 166 -5.50 0.34 16.94
CA ALA A 166 -5.98 1.48 16.15
C ALA A 166 -7.15 2.21 16.83
N LYS A 167 -7.97 1.54 17.64
CA LYS A 167 -9.02 2.18 18.46
C LYS A 167 -8.43 3.08 19.56
N LYS A 168 -7.29 2.69 20.12
CA LYS A 168 -6.60 3.43 21.19
C LYS A 168 -5.79 4.61 20.63
N ALA A 169 -5.32 4.48 19.40
CA ALA A 169 -4.59 5.53 18.72
C ALA A 169 -5.47 6.77 18.47
N ARG A 170 -4.88 7.95 18.65
CA ARG A 170 -5.48 9.23 18.33
C ARG A 170 -4.51 9.96 17.43
N VAL A 171 -4.96 10.34 16.24
CA VAL A 171 -4.20 11.21 15.34
C VAL A 171 -4.69 12.64 15.52
N SER A 172 -3.80 13.59 15.31
CA SER A 172 -4.08 15.02 15.44
C SER A 172 -3.19 15.83 14.52
N LYS A 173 -3.74 16.97 14.04
CA LYS A 173 -3.08 17.92 13.14
C LYS A 173 -2.46 17.22 11.93
N LYS A 174 -1.19 17.50 11.61
CA LYS A 174 -0.47 16.85 10.52
C LYS A 174 0.02 15.47 10.97
N ILE A 175 -0.02 14.50 10.06
CA ILE A 175 0.40 13.13 10.33
C ILE A 175 1.66 12.81 9.52
N TYR A 176 2.65 12.22 10.16
CA TYR A 176 3.83 11.63 9.53
C TYR A 176 3.83 10.13 9.79
N VAL A 177 3.98 9.32 8.75
CA VAL A 177 4.07 7.86 8.86
C VAL A 177 5.47 7.41 8.45
N LEU A 178 6.19 6.79 9.38
CA LEU A 178 7.59 6.43 9.22
C LEU A 178 7.72 4.93 8.99
N GLY A 179 8.52 4.54 8.01
CA GLY A 179 8.82 3.14 7.72
C GLY A 179 10.29 2.87 7.44
N ASN A 180 10.67 1.60 7.54
CA ASN A 180 11.99 1.10 7.18
C ASN A 180 11.98 0.53 5.75
N LEU A 181 12.99 -0.25 5.35
CA LEU A 181 13.01 -0.92 4.04
C LEU A 181 11.73 -1.74 3.75
N LEU A 182 11.22 -2.46 4.76
CA LEU A 182 10.04 -3.32 4.68
C LEU A 182 8.72 -2.55 4.73
N THR A 183 8.61 -1.59 5.65
CA THR A 183 7.36 -0.94 6.01
C THR A 183 7.18 0.44 5.37
N PHE A 184 8.20 1.00 4.73
CA PHE A 184 8.08 2.26 3.98
C PHE A 184 6.96 2.20 2.91
N PRO A 185 6.81 1.13 2.11
CA PRO A 185 5.66 1.01 1.23
C PRO A 185 4.32 1.05 1.99
N ILE A 186 4.24 0.45 3.18
CA ILE A 186 3.02 0.48 4.01
C ILE A 186 2.81 1.85 4.68
N ALA A 187 3.88 2.60 4.96
CA ALA A 187 3.75 3.99 5.39
C ALA A 187 3.08 4.85 4.30
N MET A 188 3.48 4.64 3.04
CA MET A 188 2.82 5.24 1.87
C MET A 188 1.34 4.80 1.76
N PHE A 189 1.04 3.52 1.98
CA PHE A 189 -0.34 3.02 2.01
C PHE A 189 -1.18 3.68 3.12
N CYS A 190 -0.62 3.84 4.32
CA CYS A 190 -1.29 4.51 5.43
C CYS A 190 -1.66 5.94 5.07
N ALA A 191 -0.71 6.69 4.51
CA ALA A 191 -0.95 8.04 4.03
C ALA A 191 -2.06 8.06 2.96
N ALA A 192 -2.01 7.15 1.98
CA ALA A 192 -3.03 7.01 0.95
C ALA A 192 -4.43 6.80 1.54
N LYS A 193 -4.58 5.95 2.57
CA LYS A 193 -5.90 5.74 3.21
C LYS A 193 -6.42 7.01 3.88
N PHE A 194 -5.55 7.81 4.50
CA PHE A 194 -5.95 9.11 5.03
C PHE A 194 -6.32 10.12 3.94
N TYR A 195 -5.60 10.16 2.82
CA TYR A 195 -5.96 11.01 1.68
C TYR A 195 -7.35 10.66 1.15
N GLU A 196 -7.60 9.38 0.91
CA GLU A 196 -8.81 8.92 0.25
C GLU A 196 -10.03 8.93 1.17
N VAL A 197 -9.86 8.49 2.43
CA VAL A 197 -10.97 8.38 3.38
C VAL A 197 -11.25 9.75 4.02
N MET A 198 -10.22 10.48 4.41
CA MET A 198 -10.36 11.70 5.23
C MET A 198 -10.05 13.00 4.48
N GLY A 199 -9.25 12.97 3.42
CA GLY A 199 -8.73 14.17 2.76
C GLY A 199 -7.68 14.90 3.61
N TYR A 200 -7.01 14.18 4.51
CA TYR A 200 -6.00 14.79 5.39
C TYR A 200 -4.68 15.02 4.67
N ASP A 201 -3.95 16.04 5.12
CA ASP A 201 -2.54 16.20 4.79
C ASP A 201 -1.70 15.24 5.66
N VAL A 202 -1.11 14.25 5.01
CA VAL A 202 -0.31 13.18 5.64
C VAL A 202 0.97 13.02 4.85
N HIS A 203 2.08 12.87 5.56
CA HIS A 203 3.39 12.63 4.97
C HIS A 203 3.81 11.19 5.27
N TYR A 204 4.55 10.57 4.38
CA TYR A 204 5.22 9.30 4.63
C TYR A 204 6.70 9.46 4.32
N SER A 205 7.55 8.91 5.18
CA SER A 205 9.00 9.03 5.02
C SER A 205 9.73 7.79 5.53
N ARG A 206 11.00 7.66 5.11
CA ARG A 206 11.90 6.72 5.76
C ARG A 206 12.30 7.30 7.12
N ILE A 207 12.41 6.45 8.13
CA ILE A 207 12.69 6.87 9.52
C ILE A 207 13.90 7.81 9.61
N GLU A 208 15.00 7.46 8.93
CA GLU A 208 16.21 8.28 8.92
C GLU A 208 15.94 9.63 8.23
N GLN A 209 15.34 9.62 7.05
CA GLN A 209 15.11 10.85 6.26
C GLN A 209 14.20 11.83 7.00
N PHE A 210 13.16 11.35 7.69
CA PHE A 210 12.34 12.17 8.56
C PHE A 210 13.15 12.97 9.56
N SER A 211 14.13 12.34 10.20
CA SER A 211 14.98 13.00 11.20
C SER A 211 15.92 14.05 10.59
N HIS A 212 16.31 13.89 9.32
CA HIS A 212 17.19 14.82 8.59
C HIS A 212 16.45 15.91 7.81
N MET A 213 15.16 15.74 7.53
CA MET A 213 14.40 16.64 6.64
C MET A 213 13.04 17.00 7.22
N GLU A 214 12.06 16.09 7.18
CA GLU A 214 10.66 16.45 7.42
C GLU A 214 10.36 16.83 8.88
N LEU A 215 11.18 16.39 9.85
CA LEU A 215 11.05 16.75 11.26
C LEU A 215 11.09 18.27 11.49
N PHE A 216 11.86 19.02 10.70
CA PHE A 216 11.93 20.48 10.82
C PHE A 216 10.62 21.19 10.42
N SER A 217 9.69 20.48 9.79
CA SER A 217 8.35 20.98 9.44
C SER A 217 7.25 20.55 10.42
N ALA A 218 7.61 19.75 11.44
CA ALA A 218 6.67 19.23 12.43
C ALA A 218 6.45 20.23 13.56
N ASN A 219 5.21 20.30 14.04
CA ASN A 219 4.77 21.24 15.07
C ASN A 219 4.18 20.51 16.27
N ARG A 220 4.20 21.14 17.44
CA ARG A 220 3.55 20.63 18.65
C ARG A 220 2.11 20.18 18.36
N GLY A 221 1.77 18.95 18.72
CA GLY A 221 0.47 18.33 18.49
C GLY A 221 0.32 17.61 17.14
N ASP A 222 1.30 17.70 16.24
CA ASP A 222 1.38 16.80 15.07
C ASP A 222 1.61 15.37 15.53
N THR A 223 1.27 14.42 14.66
CA THR A 223 1.33 12.98 14.94
C THR A 223 2.44 12.33 14.14
N VAL A 224 3.27 11.52 14.80
CA VAL A 224 4.25 10.64 14.16
C VAL A 224 3.89 9.18 14.45
N ILE A 225 3.67 8.40 13.40
CA ILE A 225 3.37 6.98 13.46
C ILE A 225 4.61 6.21 13.00
N ILE A 226 5.12 5.29 13.83
CA ILE A 226 6.34 4.54 13.54
C ILE A 226 6.00 3.08 13.22
N PHE A 227 6.13 2.67 11.96
CA PHE A 227 5.96 1.28 11.51
C PHE A 227 7.29 0.53 11.54
N GLU A 228 7.87 0.40 12.73
CA GLU A 228 9.09 -0.39 12.94
C GLU A 228 9.08 -0.97 14.35
N GLU A 229 9.76 -2.10 14.54
CA GLU A 229 9.91 -2.68 15.86
C GLU A 229 10.60 -1.71 16.84
N LYS A 230 10.33 -1.91 18.13
CA LYS A 230 10.89 -1.08 19.21
C LYS A 230 12.36 -1.39 19.48
N ASN A 231 13.23 -0.86 18.64
CA ASN A 231 14.68 -0.85 18.86
C ASN A 231 15.15 0.42 19.62
N ALA A 232 16.42 0.44 20.03
CA ALA A 232 17.00 1.55 20.80
C ALA A 232 16.87 2.90 20.09
N HIS A 233 17.14 2.94 18.79
CA HIS A 233 17.06 4.15 17.97
C HIS A 233 15.63 4.72 17.94
N ASN A 234 14.62 3.90 17.61
CA ASN A 234 13.24 4.36 17.52
C ASN A 234 12.62 4.72 18.87
N ARG A 235 13.03 4.04 19.95
CA ARG A 235 12.64 4.45 21.31
C ARG A 235 13.18 5.83 21.66
N GLN A 236 14.42 6.11 21.26
CA GLN A 236 15.04 7.42 21.46
C GLN A 236 14.34 8.49 20.63
N LEU A 237 14.06 8.22 19.35
CA LEU A 237 13.29 9.11 18.48
C LEU A 237 11.92 9.42 19.09
N ALA A 238 11.14 8.40 19.44
CA ALA A 238 9.82 8.56 20.05
C ALA A 238 9.86 9.40 21.33
N LYS A 239 10.87 9.17 22.19
CA LYS A 239 11.07 9.96 23.41
C LYS A 239 11.37 11.42 23.10
N ASN A 240 12.25 11.69 22.13
CA ASN A 240 12.63 13.06 21.76
C ASN A 240 11.46 13.82 21.12
N LEU A 241 10.69 13.17 20.24
CA LEU A 241 9.49 13.73 19.64
C LEU A 241 8.44 14.08 20.71
N ALA A 242 8.18 13.16 21.65
CA ALA A 242 7.25 13.41 22.74
C ALA A 242 7.66 14.62 23.61
N LYS A 243 8.97 14.81 23.87
CA LYS A 243 9.48 15.97 24.63
C LYS A 243 9.18 17.32 23.98
N VAL A 244 9.21 17.39 22.65
CA VAL A 244 8.84 18.60 21.91
C VAL A 244 7.33 18.71 21.64
N GLY A 245 6.54 17.81 22.24
CA GLY A 245 5.08 17.84 22.20
C GLY A 245 4.47 17.24 20.93
N ILE A 246 5.20 16.38 20.22
CA ILE A 246 4.67 15.56 19.13
C ILE A 246 3.96 14.33 19.71
N ASN A 247 2.79 14.02 19.17
CA ASN A 247 2.04 12.82 19.51
C ASN A 247 2.64 11.62 18.79
N VAL A 248 3.21 10.65 19.52
CA VAL A 248 3.87 9.50 18.92
C VAL A 248 3.03 8.23 19.06
N ILE A 249 2.71 7.61 17.94
CA ILE A 249 2.06 6.31 17.86
C ILE A 249 3.12 5.28 17.44
N HIS A 250 3.56 4.46 18.40
CA HIS A 250 4.54 3.39 18.16
C HIS A 250 3.99 2.03 18.60
N PRO A 251 3.21 1.35 17.74
CA PRO A 251 2.59 0.07 18.07
C PRO A 251 3.64 -1.02 18.32
N ASN A 252 3.28 -2.01 19.13
CA ASN A 252 4.07 -3.23 19.27
C ASN A 252 3.77 -4.14 18.06
N LEU A 253 4.65 -4.14 17.07
CA LEU A 253 4.51 -4.97 15.88
C LEU A 253 4.71 -6.46 16.22
N PRO A 254 3.99 -7.38 15.54
CA PRO A 254 4.28 -8.80 15.64
C PRO A 254 5.64 -9.12 15.01
N SER A 255 6.28 -10.20 15.44
CA SER A 255 7.56 -10.65 14.87
C SER A 255 7.38 -11.26 13.48
N GLY A 256 8.35 -11.01 12.59
CA GLY A 256 8.42 -11.57 11.24
C GLY A 256 7.81 -10.69 10.15
N LYS A 257 8.37 -10.76 8.94
CA LYS A 257 8.07 -9.80 7.85
C LYS A 257 6.59 -9.81 7.41
N ILE A 258 5.99 -10.99 7.22
CA ILE A 258 4.58 -11.11 6.80
C ILE A 258 3.61 -10.71 7.93
N PRO A 259 3.76 -11.18 9.18
CA PRO A 259 2.95 -10.66 10.29
C PRO A 259 3.01 -9.14 10.43
N GLN A 260 4.19 -8.52 10.32
CA GLN A 260 4.34 -7.06 10.36
C GLN A 260 3.59 -6.37 9.22
N LEU A 261 3.74 -6.87 7.98
CA LEU A 261 3.03 -6.37 6.81
C LEU A 261 1.51 -6.37 7.02
N LEU A 262 0.96 -7.51 7.46
CA LEU A 262 -0.47 -7.67 7.70
C LEU A 262 -0.94 -6.73 8.80
N TYR A 263 -0.23 -6.69 9.92
CA TYR A 263 -0.55 -5.80 11.04
C TYR A 263 -0.60 -4.33 10.59
N CYS A 264 0.47 -3.84 9.95
CA CYS A 264 0.55 -2.45 9.53
C CYS A 264 -0.51 -2.10 8.47
N THR A 265 -0.83 -3.04 7.57
CA THR A 265 -1.91 -2.86 6.57
C THR A 265 -3.27 -2.69 7.26
N PHE A 266 -3.64 -3.61 8.16
CA PHE A 266 -4.90 -3.51 8.90
C PHE A 266 -4.95 -2.27 9.78
N PHE A 267 -3.88 -1.99 10.50
CA PHE A 267 -3.77 -0.84 11.40
C PHE A 267 -3.97 0.48 10.64
N SER A 268 -3.36 0.62 9.46
CA SER A 268 -3.51 1.78 8.59
C SER A 268 -4.96 2.02 8.17
N GLN A 269 -5.66 0.97 7.74
CA GLN A 269 -7.06 1.05 7.33
C GLN A 269 -7.97 1.38 8.52
N PHE A 270 -7.74 0.75 9.68
CA PHE A 270 -8.51 1.02 10.88
C PHE A 270 -8.30 2.42 11.43
N LEU A 271 -7.10 3.00 11.32
CA LEU A 271 -6.86 4.39 11.72
C LEU A 271 -7.75 5.35 10.93
N ALA A 272 -7.74 5.25 9.60
CA ALA A 272 -8.55 6.10 8.73
C ALA A 272 -10.06 5.87 8.97
N LEU A 273 -10.49 4.61 9.09
CA LEU A 273 -11.89 4.25 9.39
C LEU A 273 -12.35 4.82 10.74
N ASN A 274 -11.56 4.64 11.80
CA ASN A 274 -11.92 5.12 13.13
C ASN A 274 -12.05 6.65 13.16
N GLU A 275 -11.17 7.37 12.46
CA GLU A 275 -11.28 8.84 12.33
C GLU A 275 -12.54 9.25 11.55
N ALA A 276 -12.88 8.54 10.47
CA ALA A 276 -14.12 8.79 9.74
C ALA A 276 -15.36 8.59 10.62
N ARG A 277 -15.39 7.51 11.41
CA ARG A 277 -16.47 7.19 12.35
C ARG A 277 -16.60 8.23 13.45
N LYS A 278 -15.50 8.66 14.06
CA LYS A 278 -15.48 9.73 15.08
C LYS A 278 -16.04 11.05 14.54
N LYS A 279 -15.86 11.33 13.25
CA LYS A 279 -16.40 12.52 12.58
C LYS A 279 -17.76 12.29 11.90
N HIS A 280 -18.40 11.15 12.15
CA HIS A 280 -19.69 10.76 11.56
C HIS A 280 -19.73 10.88 10.02
N LYS A 281 -18.60 10.65 9.34
CA LYS A 281 -18.56 10.63 7.87
C LYS A 281 -19.32 9.41 7.35
N LYS A 282 -20.19 9.64 6.37
CA LYS A 282 -20.88 8.58 5.63
C LYS A 282 -20.07 8.11 4.43
N ASP A 283 -19.35 9.03 3.80
CA ASP A 283 -18.60 8.73 2.58
C ASP A 283 -17.12 9.05 2.69
N CYS A 284 -16.31 8.25 1.99
CA CYS A 284 -14.88 8.52 1.80
C CYS A 284 -14.71 9.86 1.08
N HIS A 285 -13.69 10.62 1.48
CA HIS A 285 -13.41 11.93 0.92
C HIS A 285 -13.31 11.92 -0.62
N PHE A 286 -12.58 10.97 -1.21
CA PHE A 286 -12.39 10.89 -2.67
C PHE A 286 -13.71 10.70 -3.45
N VAL A 287 -14.75 10.13 -2.82
CA VAL A 287 -16.08 9.98 -3.42
C VAL A 287 -16.77 11.34 -3.51
N THR A 288 -16.64 12.13 -2.45
CA THR A 288 -17.26 13.46 -2.32
C THR A 288 -16.48 14.57 -3.04
N ALA A 289 -15.15 14.46 -3.14
CA ALA A 289 -14.26 15.42 -3.78
C ALA A 289 -14.22 15.24 -5.31
N LYS A 290 -15.40 15.31 -5.96
CA LYS A 290 -15.58 14.98 -7.38
C LYS A 290 -14.64 15.75 -8.31
N ASN A 291 -14.45 17.05 -8.07
CA ASN A 291 -13.60 17.90 -8.93
C ASN A 291 -12.14 17.44 -8.91
N ILE A 292 -11.58 17.20 -7.72
CA ILE A 292 -10.19 16.70 -7.56
C ILE A 292 -10.08 15.31 -8.16
N ARG A 293 -11.06 14.43 -7.91
CA ARG A 293 -11.09 13.09 -8.49
C ARG A 293 -11.13 13.13 -10.03
N ASN A 294 -11.87 14.05 -10.62
CA ASN A 294 -11.95 14.17 -12.07
C ASN A 294 -10.60 14.58 -12.69
N VAL A 295 -9.86 15.49 -12.05
CA VAL A 295 -8.48 15.81 -12.46
C VAL A 295 -7.61 14.55 -12.41
N SER A 296 -7.68 13.78 -11.33
CA SER A 296 -6.95 12.50 -11.22
C SER A 296 -7.34 11.51 -12.32
N ASN A 297 -8.64 11.32 -12.58
CA ASN A 297 -9.14 10.41 -13.60
C ASN A 297 -8.63 10.77 -15.01
N GLN A 298 -8.62 12.06 -15.37
CA GLN A 298 -8.11 12.54 -16.67
C GLN A 298 -6.61 12.28 -16.86
N MET A 299 -5.85 12.16 -15.77
CA MET A 299 -4.43 11.82 -15.82
C MET A 299 -4.17 10.31 -15.90
N ILE A 300 -5.11 9.49 -15.44
CA ILE A 300 -4.93 8.03 -15.28
C ILE A 300 -5.55 7.23 -16.44
N TYR A 301 -6.75 7.58 -16.91
CA TYR A 301 -7.63 6.72 -17.73
C TYR A 301 -7.86 7.19 -19.16
#